data_AF-A0A7C5MZG3-F1
#
_entry.id   AF-A0A7C5MZG3-F1
#
_cell.length_a   1.000
_cell.length_b   1.000
_cell.length_c   1.000
_cell.angle_alpha   90.00
_cell.angle_beta   90.00
_cell.angle_gamma   90.00
#
_symmetry.space_group_name_H-M   'P 1'
#
loop_
_entity.id
_entity.type
_entity.pdbx_description
1 polymer ?
#
loop_
_entity_poly.entity_id
_entity_poly.type
_entity_poly.pdbx_seq_one_letter_code
_entity_poly.pdbx_strand_id
1 'polypeptide(L)'
;MATYVGKWDCPACGTKRIPGWEDGRTVERCPGCGSPATGKWYMDDRSMILAEVSEIEAARHKRAWVCGHCQHINDADDLDCDSCGNLRDASTADQRIIAREYAADEAPGRNAETLEVAYEGVDVPQSEAIQSERRESEAERLLREGREAAERKRKRKLLAILGGVLLAIGLVVWVFSLKKEVDFQVKGFSWHREVRIQKFGPHAYSTWDYPPSGAYSISSREEVHHYDQIFEGRECHSESRSYKCGTIDNGNGTFSDKYCSEDVEVCNDKYRDEPVYATKYYYTIDEWAYDHTVKAEGEDHVASWPMEKRVNSNPSIWREGPREGRYYLHFKTLEGKLHRDEVPEGRWNKTTLENTVIGFVHPWFGYFKGL
;
A
#
# COMPACT_ATOMS: atom_id res chain seq x y z
N MET A 1 -9.75 -5.99 18.89
CA MET A 1 -9.30 -5.17 20.04
C MET A 1 -7.84 -5.50 20.29
N ALA A 2 -6.95 -4.52 20.27
CA ALA A 2 -5.54 -4.75 20.59
C ALA A 2 -5.36 -4.93 22.11
N THR A 3 -4.41 -5.77 22.48
CA THR A 3 -4.03 -6.00 23.88
C THR A 3 -2.52 -5.78 24.01
N TYR A 4 -2.09 -5.15 25.09
CA TYR A 4 -0.74 -4.64 25.29
C TYR A 4 -0.18 -5.12 26.62
N VAL A 5 1.13 -5.30 26.68
CA VAL A 5 1.85 -5.58 27.93
C VAL A 5 2.12 -4.26 28.65
N GLY A 6 1.57 -4.14 29.86
CA GLY A 6 1.84 -3.08 30.81
C GLY A 6 3.22 -3.18 31.42
N LYS A 7 3.58 -2.15 32.19
CA LYS A 7 4.88 -2.02 32.84
C LYS A 7 4.74 -1.72 34.32
N TRP A 8 5.72 -2.09 35.11
CA TRP A 8 5.83 -1.66 36.50
C TRP A 8 7.28 -1.29 36.84
N ASP A 9 7.45 -0.53 37.91
CA ASP A 9 8.76 -0.11 38.40
C ASP A 9 9.02 -0.75 39.77
N CYS A 10 10.20 -1.34 39.94
CA CYS A 10 10.58 -1.93 41.22
C CYS A 10 10.98 -0.84 42.22
N PRO A 11 10.29 -0.71 43.36
CA PRO A 11 10.64 0.28 44.38
C PRO A 11 11.89 -0.09 45.17
N ALA A 12 12.23 -1.39 45.25
CA ALA A 12 13.34 -1.88 46.08
C ALA A 12 14.71 -1.57 45.48
N CYS A 13 14.90 -1.81 44.18
CA CYS A 13 16.18 -1.57 43.50
C CYS A 13 16.14 -0.44 42.46
N GLY A 14 14.95 0.12 42.20
CA GLY A 14 14.78 1.18 41.21
C GLY A 14 14.75 0.73 39.76
N THR A 15 14.81 -0.59 39.46
CA THR A 15 14.65 -1.10 38.09
C THR A 15 13.32 -0.64 37.50
N LYS A 16 13.36 -0.08 36.29
CA LYS A 16 12.23 0.58 35.64
C LYS A 16 11.70 -0.22 34.45
N ARG A 17 10.42 -0.04 34.12
CA ARG A 17 9.75 -0.61 32.95
C ARG A 17 9.85 -2.13 32.85
N ILE A 18 9.70 -2.81 33.99
CA ILE A 18 9.62 -4.27 34.03
C ILE A 18 8.29 -4.66 33.34
N PRO A 19 8.29 -5.60 32.38
CA PRO A 19 7.04 -6.09 31.80
C PRO A 19 6.12 -6.62 32.91
N GLY A 20 4.82 -6.35 32.79
CA GLY A 20 3.81 -6.91 33.68
C GLY A 20 3.41 -8.33 33.29
N TRP A 21 3.69 -8.74 32.05
CA TRP A 21 3.27 -10.00 31.46
C TRP A 21 4.34 -10.54 30.50
N GLU A 22 4.59 -11.84 30.57
CA GLU A 22 5.56 -12.56 29.74
C GLU A 22 5.13 -14.03 29.62
N ASP A 23 5.21 -14.61 28.43
CA ASP A 23 4.92 -16.03 28.15
C ASP A 23 3.58 -16.54 28.72
N GLY A 24 2.53 -15.71 28.65
CA GLY A 24 1.20 -16.08 29.10
C GLY A 24 1.00 -16.04 30.62
N ARG A 25 1.91 -15.40 31.37
CA ARG A 25 1.87 -15.26 32.83
C ARG A 25 2.18 -13.83 33.28
N THR A 26 1.71 -13.50 34.48
CA THR A 26 2.05 -12.28 35.20
C THR A 26 3.53 -12.32 35.62
N VAL A 27 4.26 -11.22 35.45
CA VAL A 27 5.64 -11.10 35.93
C VAL A 27 5.61 -10.66 37.39
N GLU A 28 5.92 -11.60 38.28
CA GLU A 28 5.75 -11.43 39.73
C GLU A 28 7.01 -10.91 40.44
N ARG A 29 8.17 -10.95 39.76
CA ARG A 29 9.47 -10.64 40.36
C ARG A 29 10.28 -9.67 39.52
N CYS A 30 11.05 -8.83 40.21
CA CYS A 30 12.00 -7.94 39.58
C CYS A 30 13.20 -8.73 39.05
N PRO A 31 13.57 -8.62 37.76
CA PRO A 31 14.73 -9.32 37.23
C PRO A 31 16.07 -8.82 37.79
N GLY A 32 16.10 -7.59 38.34
CA GLY A 32 17.33 -7.00 38.91
C GLY A 32 17.63 -7.44 40.34
N CYS A 33 16.62 -7.64 41.18
CA CYS A 33 16.81 -7.92 42.61
C CYS A 33 15.89 -8.98 43.21
N GLY A 34 15.00 -9.59 42.42
CA GLY A 34 14.05 -10.61 42.87
C GLY A 34 12.88 -10.10 43.73
N SER A 35 12.84 -8.80 44.03
CA SER A 35 11.74 -8.21 44.81
C SER A 35 10.39 -8.36 44.12
N PRO A 36 9.31 -8.52 44.87
CA PRO A 36 7.99 -8.82 44.32
C PRO A 36 7.38 -7.65 43.54
N ALA A 37 6.51 -7.97 42.60
CA ALA A 37 5.69 -7.01 41.89
C ALA A 37 4.73 -6.29 42.85
N THR A 38 4.41 -5.04 42.52
CA THR A 38 3.53 -4.19 43.34
C THR A 38 2.07 -4.20 42.87
N GLY A 39 1.81 -4.76 41.69
CA GLY A 39 0.47 -4.76 41.07
C GLY A 39 0.04 -3.41 40.52
N LYS A 40 0.93 -2.41 40.63
CA LYS A 40 0.75 -1.08 40.08
C LYS A 40 1.36 -1.07 38.68
N TRP A 41 0.61 -1.61 37.73
CA TRP A 41 0.99 -1.57 36.33
C TRP A 41 0.53 -0.26 35.68
N TYR A 42 1.33 0.21 34.73
CA TYR A 42 1.04 1.38 33.93
C TYR A 42 1.27 1.07 32.46
N MET A 43 0.60 1.83 31.61
CA MET A 43 0.79 1.82 30.17
C MET A 43 1.80 2.92 29.81
N ASP A 44 2.85 2.57 29.06
CA ASP A 44 3.84 3.54 28.57
C ASP A 44 3.56 3.99 27.14
N ASP A 45 4.23 3.42 26.14
CA ASP A 45 4.18 3.82 24.74
C ASP A 45 3.40 2.84 23.86
N ARG A 46 2.69 1.87 24.48
CA ARG A 46 1.94 0.81 23.79
C ARG A 46 2.83 0.02 22.80
N SER A 47 4.15 -0.02 23.03
CA SER A 47 5.11 -0.67 22.12
C SER A 47 5.04 -2.19 22.13
N MET A 48 4.55 -2.80 23.21
CA MET A 48 4.46 -4.25 23.36
C MET A 48 3.01 -4.71 23.17
N ILE A 49 2.68 -5.07 21.94
CA ILE A 49 1.37 -5.61 21.54
C ILE A 49 1.43 -7.13 21.56
N LEU A 50 0.45 -7.76 22.21
CA LEU A 50 0.23 -9.19 22.10
C LEU A 50 -0.41 -9.51 20.76
N ALA A 51 0.18 -10.45 20.01
CA ALA A 51 -0.28 -10.83 18.69
C ALA A 51 -0.92 -12.23 18.65
N GLU A 52 -0.48 -13.14 19.52
CA GLU A 52 -0.98 -14.51 19.58
C GLU A 52 -2.37 -14.58 20.22
N VAL A 53 -3.30 -15.28 19.56
CA VAL A 53 -4.71 -15.33 19.97
C VAL A 53 -4.88 -15.93 21.37
N SER A 54 -4.18 -17.03 21.65
CA SER A 54 -4.21 -17.70 22.95
C SER A 54 -3.64 -16.83 24.06
N GLU A 55 -2.61 -16.03 23.76
CA GLU A 55 -2.01 -15.12 24.72
C GLU A 55 -2.91 -13.91 24.99
N ILE A 56 -3.58 -13.38 23.95
CA ILE A 56 -4.59 -12.32 24.10
C ILE A 56 -5.76 -12.81 24.97
N GLU A 57 -6.22 -14.06 24.78
CA GLU A 57 -7.28 -14.65 25.59
C GLU A 57 -6.83 -14.80 27.05
N ALA A 58 -5.64 -15.36 27.28
CA ALA A 58 -5.06 -15.46 28.61
C ALA A 58 -4.94 -14.08 29.29
N ALA A 59 -4.40 -13.09 28.59
CA ALA A 59 -4.25 -11.73 29.07
C ALA A 59 -5.59 -11.08 29.48
N ARG A 60 -6.70 -11.42 28.83
CA ARG A 60 -8.04 -10.87 29.15
C ARG A 60 -8.75 -11.57 30.30
N HIS A 61 -8.43 -12.83 30.56
CA HIS A 61 -9.20 -13.67 31.49
C HIS A 61 -8.43 -14.09 32.75
N LYS A 62 -7.10 -14.23 32.68
CA LYS A 62 -6.25 -14.66 33.79
C LYS A 62 -5.86 -13.46 34.66
N ARG A 63 -6.52 -13.30 35.80
CA ARG A 63 -6.23 -12.20 36.74
C ARG A 63 -5.30 -12.64 37.85
N ALA A 64 -4.30 -11.81 38.13
CA ALA A 64 -3.42 -12.02 39.26
C ALA A 64 -4.18 -11.93 40.59
N TRP A 65 -3.60 -12.53 41.63
CA TRP A 65 -4.13 -12.51 42.98
C TRP A 65 -3.05 -12.13 43.99
N VAL A 66 -3.47 -11.48 45.07
CA VAL A 66 -2.61 -11.07 46.18
C VAL A 66 -2.75 -12.09 47.29
N CYS A 67 -1.64 -12.67 47.73
CA CYS A 67 -1.62 -13.62 48.83
C CYS A 67 -2.04 -12.94 50.14
N GLY A 68 -3.06 -13.47 50.80
CA GLY A 68 -3.57 -12.91 52.05
C GLY A 68 -2.56 -12.94 53.20
N HIS A 69 -1.61 -13.88 53.18
CA HIS A 69 -0.62 -14.05 54.24
C HIS A 69 0.59 -13.12 54.12
N CYS A 70 1.17 -12.97 52.92
CA CYS A 70 2.40 -12.19 52.72
C CYS A 70 2.26 -11.01 51.76
N GLN A 71 1.07 -10.80 51.20
CA GLN A 71 0.75 -9.73 50.24
C GLN A 71 1.55 -9.78 48.93
N HIS A 72 2.18 -10.92 48.62
CA HIS A 72 2.81 -11.15 47.32
C HIS A 72 1.77 -11.27 46.21
N ILE A 73 2.07 -10.73 45.05
CA ILE A 73 1.24 -10.89 43.85
C ILE A 73 1.66 -12.14 43.13
N ASN A 74 0.68 -12.96 42.79
CA ASN A 74 0.86 -14.21 42.09
C ASN A 74 0.01 -14.23 40.81
N ASP A 75 0.43 -15.02 39.84
CA ASP A 75 -0.26 -15.26 38.59
C ASP A 75 -1.59 -15.99 38.83
N ALA A 76 -2.51 -15.83 37.89
CA ALA A 76 -3.84 -16.40 38.00
C ALA A 76 -3.84 -17.93 38.18
N ASP A 77 -2.85 -18.62 37.61
CA ASP A 77 -2.79 -20.08 37.56
C ASP A 77 -2.05 -20.70 38.76
N ASP A 78 -1.39 -19.89 39.60
CA ASP A 78 -0.66 -20.42 40.75
C ASP A 78 -1.63 -20.85 41.87
N LEU A 79 -1.38 -22.05 42.38
CA LEU A 79 -2.17 -22.70 43.43
C LEU A 79 -1.59 -22.48 44.84
N ASP A 80 -0.37 -21.98 44.91
CA ASP A 80 0.34 -21.62 46.13
C ASP A 80 1.16 -20.35 45.89
N CYS A 81 1.45 -19.61 46.96
CA CYS A 81 2.16 -18.35 46.84
C CYS A 81 3.65 -18.57 46.57
N ASP A 82 4.14 -18.07 45.44
CA ASP A 82 5.54 -18.24 45.01
C ASP A 82 6.56 -17.65 46.02
N SER A 83 6.14 -16.70 46.86
CA SER A 83 7.01 -16.10 47.87
C SER A 83 7.01 -16.81 49.23
N CYS A 84 5.93 -17.47 49.65
CA CYS A 84 5.82 -17.99 51.02
C CYS A 84 5.25 -19.41 51.13
N GLY A 85 4.82 -20.02 50.03
CA GLY A 85 4.30 -21.38 49.96
C GLY A 85 2.89 -21.57 50.54
N ASN A 86 2.21 -20.49 50.97
CA ASN A 86 0.83 -20.62 51.42
C ASN A 86 -0.07 -21.04 50.25
N LEU A 87 -0.88 -22.07 50.47
CA LEU A 87 -1.88 -22.50 49.50
C LEU A 87 -2.87 -21.38 49.24
N ARG A 88 -3.28 -21.29 47.98
CA ARG A 88 -4.30 -20.33 47.57
C ARG A 88 -5.64 -20.73 48.15
N ASP A 89 -6.22 -19.84 48.94
CA ASP A 89 -7.59 -19.94 49.42
C ASP A 89 -8.43 -18.82 48.84
N ALA A 90 -9.10 -19.15 47.73
CA ALA A 90 -10.04 -18.25 47.06
C ALA A 90 -11.26 -17.87 47.93
N SER A 91 -11.45 -18.49 49.09
CA SER A 91 -12.59 -18.25 49.97
C SER A 91 -12.33 -17.29 51.12
N THR A 92 -11.09 -17.08 51.61
CA THR A 92 -10.92 -16.31 52.87
C THR A 92 -9.69 -15.40 53.08
N ALA A 93 -8.72 -15.28 52.16
CA ALA A 93 -7.65 -14.28 52.37
C ALA A 93 -7.00 -13.74 51.08
N ASP A 94 -7.10 -14.48 49.98
CA ASP A 94 -6.48 -14.09 48.72
C ASP A 94 -7.36 -13.15 47.90
N GLN A 95 -6.87 -11.93 47.68
CA GLN A 95 -7.62 -10.91 46.96
C GLN A 95 -7.34 -10.99 45.46
N ARG A 96 -8.38 -11.15 44.64
CA ARG A 96 -8.23 -11.04 43.18
C ARG A 96 -8.10 -9.59 42.76
N ILE A 97 -7.12 -9.30 41.89
CA ILE A 97 -7.06 -7.99 41.24
C ILE A 97 -8.20 -7.90 40.23
N ILE A 98 -9.02 -6.85 40.35
CA ILE A 98 -10.15 -6.62 39.44
C ILE A 98 -9.71 -5.78 38.24
N ALA A 99 -10.26 -6.11 37.06
CA ALA A 99 -10.10 -5.30 35.87
C ALA A 99 -10.76 -3.94 36.06
N ARG A 100 -10.13 -2.92 35.50
CA ARG A 100 -10.59 -1.52 35.59
C ARG A 100 -10.70 -0.93 34.20
N GLU A 101 -11.76 -0.16 33.98
CA GLU A 101 -11.94 0.56 32.73
C GLU A 101 -11.55 2.02 32.91
N TYR A 102 -10.90 2.57 31.90
CA TYR A 102 -10.45 3.96 31.82
C TYR A 102 -10.97 4.59 30.54
N ALA A 103 -11.28 5.88 30.58
CA ALA A 103 -11.49 6.66 29.36
C ALA A 103 -10.21 6.66 28.49
N ALA A 104 -10.34 7.05 27.22
CA ALA A 104 -9.26 6.93 26.24
C ALA A 104 -7.94 7.62 26.65
N ASP A 105 -8.04 8.66 27.48
CA ASP A 105 -6.96 9.52 27.98
C ASP A 105 -6.63 9.34 29.48
N GLU A 106 -7.40 8.52 30.21
CA GLU A 106 -7.26 8.34 31.66
C GLU A 106 -6.52 7.06 32.07
N ALA A 107 -6.13 6.23 31.10
CA ALA A 107 -5.39 5.00 31.39
C ALA A 107 -4.11 5.31 32.22
N PRO A 108 -3.77 4.48 33.23
CA PRO A 108 -2.65 4.76 34.13
C PRO A 108 -1.35 4.91 33.35
N GLY A 109 -0.87 6.15 33.24
CA GLY A 109 0.44 6.46 32.70
C GLY A 109 1.52 6.29 33.76
N ARG A 110 2.79 6.27 33.34
CA ARG A 110 3.94 6.20 34.27
C ARG A 110 3.92 7.27 35.39
N ASN A 111 3.32 8.44 35.10
CA ASN A 111 3.22 9.56 36.02
C ASN A 111 1.84 9.68 36.69
N ALA A 112 0.96 8.68 36.57
CA ALA A 112 -0.31 8.69 37.29
C ALA A 112 0.00 8.55 38.79
N GLU A 113 -0.16 9.64 39.54
CA GLU A 113 -0.14 9.61 41.00
C GLU A 113 -1.12 8.53 41.46
N THR A 114 -0.63 7.72 42.38
CA THR A 114 -1.23 6.51 42.90
C THR A 114 -2.74 6.67 43.15
N LEU A 115 -3.56 6.05 42.31
CA LEU A 115 -4.94 5.74 42.65
C LEU A 115 -4.86 4.74 43.81
N GLU A 116 -5.07 5.23 45.02
CA GLU A 116 -5.11 4.43 46.23
C GLU A 116 -6.15 3.32 46.06
N VAL A 117 -5.74 2.09 46.40
CA VAL A 117 -6.66 0.98 46.55
C VAL A 117 -7.57 1.36 47.72
N ALA A 118 -8.85 1.60 47.42
CA ALA A 118 -9.87 1.80 48.44
C ALA A 118 -9.96 0.53 49.30
N TYR A 119 -9.38 0.60 50.49
CA TYR A 119 -9.78 -0.21 51.62
C TYR A 119 -10.82 0.64 52.38
N GLU A 120 -12.00 0.09 52.63
CA GLU A 120 -13.07 0.81 53.33
C GLU A 120 -12.63 1.18 54.76
N GLY A 121 -12.74 2.47 55.09
CA GLY A 121 -12.81 2.95 56.46
C GLY A 121 -11.98 4.18 56.77
N VAL A 122 -12.67 5.33 56.87
CA VAL A 122 -12.48 6.50 57.76
C VAL A 122 -12.49 7.83 57.00
N ASP A 123 -13.56 8.60 57.24
CA ASP A 123 -13.84 9.94 56.73
C ASP A 123 -12.91 11.02 57.28
N VAL A 124 -12.41 11.91 56.40
CA VAL A 124 -11.91 13.26 56.76
C VAL A 124 -12.27 14.26 55.63
N PRO A 125 -12.66 15.51 55.91
CA PRO A 125 -13.48 16.33 55.01
C PRO A 125 -12.71 17.13 53.96
N GLN A 126 -13.43 17.43 52.87
CA GLN A 126 -13.09 18.31 51.74
C GLN A 126 -12.76 19.75 52.15
N SER A 127 -11.75 20.34 51.50
CA SER A 127 -11.68 21.79 51.28
C SER A 127 -11.21 22.13 49.86
N GLU A 128 -12.17 22.66 49.10
CA GLU A 128 -12.17 23.75 48.12
C GLU A 128 -11.04 23.96 47.08
N ALA A 129 -11.54 24.23 45.87
CA ALA A 129 -10.83 24.47 44.62
C ALA A 129 -9.92 25.70 44.63
N ILE A 130 -8.82 25.61 43.88
CA ILE A 130 -8.09 26.77 43.36
C ILE A 130 -7.97 26.63 41.84
N GLN A 131 -8.70 27.50 41.14
CA GLN A 131 -8.42 27.87 39.75
C GLN A 131 -7.04 28.54 39.70
N SER A 132 -6.11 27.99 38.94
CA SER A 132 -4.91 28.72 38.53
C SER A 132 -4.61 28.45 37.06
N GLU A 133 -4.22 29.52 36.38
CA GLU A 133 -4.05 29.64 34.94
C GLU A 133 -3.04 28.60 34.43
N ARG A 134 -3.43 27.88 33.37
CA ARG A 134 -2.66 26.82 32.72
C ARG A 134 -1.39 27.39 32.06
N ARG A 135 -0.33 27.57 32.85
CA ARG A 135 1.04 27.58 32.34
C ARG A 135 1.37 26.13 32.00
N GLU A 136 1.56 25.85 30.71
CA GLU A 136 2.02 24.56 30.19
C GLU A 136 3.19 24.11 31.06
N SER A 137 2.99 23.00 31.77
CA SER A 137 4.01 22.53 32.72
C SER A 137 5.26 22.15 31.93
N GLU A 138 6.44 22.30 32.55
CA GLU A 138 7.70 21.93 31.90
C GLU A 138 7.68 20.47 31.42
N ALA A 139 6.91 19.62 32.09
CA ALA A 139 6.63 18.24 31.70
C ALA A 139 5.81 18.11 30.40
N GLU A 140 4.76 18.90 30.21
CA GLU A 140 3.96 18.90 28.98
C GLU A 140 4.79 19.35 27.77
N ARG A 141 5.64 20.38 27.97
CA ARG A 141 6.57 20.84 26.93
C ARG A 141 7.59 19.76 26.57
N LEU A 142 8.20 19.09 27.54
CA LEU A 142 9.14 17.99 27.30
C LEU A 142 8.48 16.78 26.62
N LEU A 143 7.22 16.48 26.96
CA LEU A 143 6.45 15.42 26.29
C LEU A 143 6.12 15.78 24.84
N ARG A 144 5.77 17.04 24.56
CA ARG A 144 5.53 17.53 23.19
C ARG A 144 6.81 17.50 22.35
N GLU A 145 7.91 18.02 22.89
CA GLU A 145 9.23 17.95 22.27
C GLU A 145 9.66 16.50 22.01
N GLY A 146 9.35 15.58 22.94
CA GLY A 146 9.57 14.14 22.79
C GLY A 146 8.72 13.48 21.70
N ARG A 147 7.42 13.82 21.60
CA ARG A 147 6.52 13.35 20.53
C ARG A 147 6.95 13.87 19.16
N GLU A 148 7.26 15.16 19.06
CA GLU A 148 7.77 15.77 17.82
C GLU A 148 9.14 15.18 17.43
N ALA A 149 10.01 14.87 18.41
CA ALA A 149 11.28 14.18 18.16
C ALA A 149 11.06 12.74 17.67
N ALA A 150 10.11 12.00 18.26
CA ALA A 150 9.74 10.65 17.84
C ALA A 150 9.12 10.64 16.44
N GLU A 151 8.24 11.59 16.13
CA GLU A 151 7.64 11.73 14.81
C GLU A 151 8.69 12.10 13.75
N ARG A 152 9.60 13.03 14.06
CA ARG A 152 10.77 13.33 13.20
C ARG A 152 11.64 12.09 12.97
N LYS A 153 11.86 11.27 14.00
CA LYS A 153 12.61 10.01 13.90
C LYS A 153 11.88 8.98 13.04
N ARG A 154 10.56 8.87 13.15
CA ARG A 154 9.71 7.98 12.33
C ARG A 154 9.68 8.43 10.87
N LYS A 155 9.48 9.72 10.59
CA LYS A 155 9.53 10.30 9.24
C LYS A 155 10.92 10.11 8.61
N ARG A 156 12.01 10.33 9.35
CA ARG A 156 13.38 10.04 8.90
C ARG A 156 13.60 8.55 8.59
N LYS A 157 13.07 7.63 9.42
CA LYS A 157 13.13 6.19 9.14
C LYS A 157 12.34 5.80 7.88
N LEU A 158 11.12 6.31 7.71
CA LEU A 158 10.30 6.07 6.51
C LEU A 158 10.96 6.62 5.25
N LEU A 159 11.50 7.84 5.29
CA LEU A 159 12.27 8.41 4.19
C LEU A 159 13.55 7.62 3.90
N ALA A 160 14.23 7.11 4.94
CA ALA A 160 15.40 6.24 4.77
C ALA A 160 15.04 4.89 4.14
N ILE A 161 13.91 4.28 4.50
CA ILE A 161 13.42 3.03 3.90
C ILE A 161 13.01 3.28 2.44
N LEU A 162 12.21 4.31 2.18
CA LEU A 162 11.78 4.66 0.83
C LEU A 162 12.99 5.01 -0.06
N GLY A 163 13.95 5.77 0.48
CA GLY A 163 15.22 6.05 -0.17
C GLY A 163 16.02 4.78 -0.46
N GLY A 164 16.08 3.85 0.50
CA GLY A 164 16.74 2.55 0.33
C GLY A 164 16.07 1.69 -0.75
N VAL A 165 14.74 1.65 -0.81
CA VAL A 165 13.98 0.93 -1.84
C VAL A 165 14.21 1.55 -3.23
N LEU A 166 14.13 2.88 -3.34
CA LEU A 166 14.41 3.57 -4.60
C LEU A 166 15.85 3.36 -5.06
N LEU A 167 16.82 3.36 -4.13
CA LEU A 167 18.21 3.02 -4.43
C LEU A 167 18.36 1.56 -4.89
N ALA A 168 17.66 0.61 -4.26
CA ALA A 168 17.70 -0.79 -4.67
C ALA A 168 17.10 -1.00 -6.07
N ILE A 169 15.94 -0.38 -6.36
CA ILE A 169 15.34 -0.41 -7.69
C ILE A 169 16.27 0.25 -8.71
N GLY A 170 16.84 1.41 -8.38
CA GLY A 170 17.81 2.09 -9.22
C GLY A 170 19.04 1.24 -9.51
N LEU A 171 19.55 0.51 -8.53
CA LEU A 171 20.68 -0.41 -8.68
C LEU A 171 20.30 -1.61 -9.55
N VAL A 172 19.12 -2.19 -9.39
CA VAL A 172 18.61 -3.27 -10.25
C VAL A 172 18.50 -2.79 -11.69
N VAL A 173 17.83 -1.65 -11.94
CA VAL A 173 17.71 -1.06 -13.27
C VAL A 173 19.10 -0.76 -13.86
N TRP A 174 20.03 -0.24 -13.06
CA TRP A 174 21.39 0.03 -13.48
C TRP A 174 22.13 -1.24 -13.90
N VAL A 175 22.10 -2.30 -13.08
CA VAL A 175 22.70 -3.61 -13.39
C VAL A 175 22.13 -4.15 -14.70
N PHE A 176 20.81 -4.21 -14.84
CA PHE A 176 20.16 -4.69 -16.05
C PHE A 176 20.34 -3.76 -17.26
N SER A 177 20.84 -2.53 -17.07
CA SER A 177 21.11 -1.56 -18.15
C SER A 177 22.57 -1.58 -18.62
N LEU A 178 23.48 -2.28 -17.94
CA LEU A 178 24.89 -2.34 -18.32
C LEU A 178 25.08 -2.95 -19.72
N LYS A 179 25.89 -2.29 -20.55
CA LYS A 179 26.19 -2.70 -21.93
C LYS A 179 27.70 -2.81 -22.11
N LYS A 180 28.14 -3.89 -22.75
CA LYS A 180 29.51 -4.10 -23.20
C LYS A 180 29.53 -4.13 -24.72
N GLU A 181 30.40 -3.34 -25.32
CA GLU A 181 30.64 -3.33 -26.76
C GLU A 181 31.36 -4.61 -27.19
N VAL A 182 30.83 -5.24 -28.23
CA VAL A 182 31.38 -6.44 -28.86
C VAL A 182 31.23 -6.31 -30.36
N ASP A 183 32.29 -6.67 -31.06
CA ASP A 183 32.35 -6.70 -32.51
C ASP A 183 31.68 -7.98 -33.04
N PHE A 184 30.67 -7.82 -33.90
CA PHE A 184 29.99 -8.91 -34.57
C PHE A 184 30.24 -8.87 -36.07
N GLN A 185 30.52 -10.02 -36.66
CA GLN A 185 30.61 -10.14 -38.12
C GLN A 185 29.23 -10.37 -38.72
N VAL A 186 28.86 -9.55 -39.69
CA VAL A 186 27.62 -9.70 -40.46
C VAL A 186 27.73 -10.90 -41.38
N LYS A 187 26.80 -11.84 -41.22
CA LYS A 187 26.72 -13.11 -41.98
C LYS A 187 25.54 -13.17 -42.93
N GLY A 188 24.58 -12.24 -42.82
CA GLY A 188 23.42 -12.22 -43.69
C GLY A 188 22.56 -10.99 -43.46
N PHE A 189 21.51 -10.89 -44.27
CA PHE A 189 20.56 -9.81 -44.26
C PHE A 189 19.16 -10.40 -44.34
N SER A 190 18.18 -9.70 -43.79
CA SER A 190 16.81 -9.91 -44.21
C SER A 190 16.05 -8.59 -44.15
N TRP A 191 14.98 -8.48 -44.93
CA TRP A 191 14.16 -7.29 -44.97
C TRP A 191 12.70 -7.67 -45.12
N HIS A 192 11.82 -6.80 -44.62
CA HIS A 192 10.38 -6.90 -44.74
C HIS A 192 9.83 -5.51 -45.03
N ARG A 193 9.16 -5.35 -46.16
CA ARG A 193 8.55 -4.09 -46.58
C ARG A 193 7.08 -4.31 -46.85
N GLU A 194 6.27 -3.37 -46.40
CA GLU A 194 4.84 -3.37 -46.64
C GLU A 194 4.33 -2.02 -47.10
N VAL A 195 3.30 -2.06 -47.96
CA VAL A 195 2.63 -0.86 -48.45
C VAL A 195 1.15 -1.05 -48.18
N ARG A 196 0.56 -0.09 -47.44
CA ARG A 196 -0.89 -0.06 -47.24
C ARG A 196 -1.54 0.40 -48.54
N ILE A 197 -2.49 -0.37 -49.03
CA ILE A 197 -3.28 0.00 -50.20
C ILE A 197 -4.59 0.62 -49.72
N GLN A 198 -4.90 1.78 -50.27
CA GLN A 198 -6.15 2.47 -50.03
C GLN A 198 -7.05 2.33 -51.25
N LYS A 199 -8.35 2.22 -50.97
CA LYS A 199 -9.41 2.19 -51.98
C LYS A 199 -10.31 3.40 -51.78
N PHE A 200 -10.58 4.09 -52.88
CA PHE A 200 -11.56 5.18 -52.90
C PHE A 200 -12.96 4.59 -53.05
N GLY A 201 -13.89 5.03 -52.19
CA GLY A 201 -15.27 4.60 -52.29
C GLY A 201 -16.14 5.03 -51.12
N PRO A 202 -17.37 4.49 -51.04
CA PRO A 202 -18.40 4.97 -50.12
C PRO A 202 -18.13 4.52 -48.68
N HIS A 203 -18.05 5.48 -47.76
CA HIS A 203 -17.97 5.24 -46.33
C HIS A 203 -19.14 5.88 -45.58
N ALA A 204 -19.83 5.09 -44.76
CA ALA A 204 -20.97 5.53 -43.97
C ALA A 204 -20.51 6.10 -42.62
N TYR A 205 -21.01 7.28 -42.29
CA TYR A 205 -20.70 8.03 -41.08
C TYR A 205 -21.96 8.56 -40.41
N SER A 206 -21.80 8.99 -39.17
CA SER A 206 -22.82 9.77 -38.47
C SER A 206 -22.19 10.92 -37.70
N THR A 207 -22.94 12.01 -37.54
CA THR A 207 -22.52 13.20 -36.82
C THR A 207 -23.73 13.85 -36.14
N TRP A 208 -23.50 14.56 -35.04
CA TRP A 208 -24.50 15.43 -34.40
C TRP A 208 -24.54 16.83 -35.05
N ASP A 209 -23.46 17.21 -35.73
CA ASP A 209 -23.36 18.45 -36.51
C ASP A 209 -23.88 18.25 -37.94
N TYR A 210 -23.87 19.30 -38.75
CA TYR A 210 -24.25 19.18 -40.16
C TYR A 210 -23.23 18.31 -40.95
N PRO A 211 -23.67 17.41 -41.86
CA PRO A 211 -22.77 16.60 -42.68
C PRO A 211 -21.76 17.44 -43.49
N PRO A 212 -20.53 16.94 -43.69
CA PRO A 212 -19.50 17.65 -44.45
C PRO A 212 -19.87 17.79 -45.94
N SER A 213 -19.23 18.74 -46.63
CA SER A 213 -19.39 18.91 -48.07
C SER A 213 -18.93 17.65 -48.82
N GLY A 214 -19.68 17.26 -49.86
CA GLY A 214 -19.45 16.01 -50.61
C GLY A 214 -20.16 14.78 -50.04
N ALA A 215 -20.82 14.91 -48.88
CA ALA A 215 -21.69 13.86 -48.34
C ALA A 215 -22.96 13.69 -49.18
N TYR A 216 -23.43 12.45 -49.29
CA TYR A 216 -24.67 12.06 -49.96
C TYR A 216 -25.37 10.95 -49.18
N SER A 217 -26.56 10.51 -49.64
CA SER A 217 -27.41 9.57 -48.91
C SER A 217 -27.68 10.02 -47.47
N ILE A 218 -27.92 11.33 -47.30
CA ILE A 218 -28.10 11.95 -45.99
C ILE A 218 -29.49 11.62 -45.46
N SER A 219 -29.54 11.12 -44.23
CA SER A 219 -30.76 10.95 -43.45
C SER A 219 -30.54 11.47 -42.03
N SER A 220 -31.61 11.83 -41.33
CA SER A 220 -31.52 12.34 -39.95
C SER A 220 -32.62 11.75 -39.09
N ARG A 221 -32.33 11.55 -37.81
CA ARG A 221 -33.32 11.17 -36.80
C ARG A 221 -32.93 11.69 -35.42
N GLU A 222 -33.93 11.88 -34.57
CA GLU A 222 -33.72 12.24 -33.16
C GLU A 222 -33.15 11.04 -32.40
N GLU A 223 -32.04 11.25 -31.69
CA GLU A 223 -31.41 10.27 -30.80
C GLU A 223 -30.95 10.96 -29.51
N VAL A 224 -30.74 10.16 -28.47
CA VAL A 224 -30.18 10.67 -27.21
C VAL A 224 -28.72 11.09 -27.45
N HIS A 225 -28.44 12.38 -27.31
CA HIS A 225 -27.12 12.97 -27.48
C HIS A 225 -26.27 12.79 -26.21
N HIS A 226 -26.86 13.10 -25.06
CA HIS A 226 -26.25 12.94 -23.74
C HIS A 226 -27.35 12.89 -22.67
N TYR A 227 -26.94 12.74 -21.40
CA TYR A 227 -27.81 12.79 -20.25
C TYR A 227 -27.40 13.95 -19.34
N ASP A 228 -28.38 14.75 -18.93
CA ASP A 228 -28.19 15.75 -17.90
C ASP A 228 -28.43 15.12 -16.53
N GLN A 229 -27.53 15.39 -15.58
CA GLN A 229 -27.69 14.93 -14.20
C GLN A 229 -28.52 15.94 -13.43
N ILE A 230 -29.75 15.54 -13.09
CA ILE A 230 -30.67 16.36 -12.31
C ILE A 230 -30.63 15.90 -10.86
N PHE A 231 -30.29 16.81 -9.96
CA PHE A 231 -30.29 16.55 -8.52
C PHE A 231 -31.73 16.33 -8.02
N GLU A 232 -31.99 15.19 -7.39
CA GLU A 232 -33.31 14.81 -6.85
C GLU A 232 -33.40 14.96 -5.32
N GLY A 233 -32.28 15.15 -4.63
CA GLY A 233 -32.23 15.26 -3.19
C GLY A 233 -31.13 14.40 -2.57
N ARG A 234 -31.27 14.12 -1.28
CA ARG A 234 -30.33 13.31 -0.50
C ARG A 234 -31.01 12.07 0.05
N GLU A 235 -30.30 10.96 0.01
CA GLU A 235 -30.67 9.72 0.69
C GLU A 235 -29.75 9.55 1.89
N CYS A 236 -30.34 9.50 3.09
CA CYS A 236 -29.62 9.35 4.34
C CYS A 236 -29.93 7.99 4.96
N HIS A 237 -28.90 7.32 5.46
CA HIS A 237 -29.04 6.10 6.26
C HIS A 237 -28.11 6.16 7.46
N SER A 238 -28.48 5.43 8.51
CA SER A 238 -27.67 5.33 9.72
C SER A 238 -26.60 4.25 9.54
N GLU A 239 -25.34 4.61 9.72
CA GLU A 239 -24.21 3.67 9.74
C GLU A 239 -23.64 3.58 11.16
N SER A 240 -23.52 2.36 11.68
CA SER A 240 -22.91 2.14 13.00
C SER A 240 -21.38 2.11 12.87
N ARG A 241 -20.72 3.07 13.50
CA ARG A 241 -19.27 3.24 13.48
C ARG A 241 -18.67 2.82 14.82
N SER A 242 -17.72 1.89 14.78
CA SER A 242 -16.93 1.53 15.96
C SER A 242 -15.72 2.45 16.12
N TYR A 243 -15.51 2.97 17.33
CA TYR A 243 -14.34 3.76 17.69
C TYR A 243 -13.79 3.35 19.05
N LYS A 244 -12.49 3.60 19.27
CA LYS A 244 -11.84 3.34 20.55
C LYS A 244 -12.27 4.41 21.55
N CYS A 245 -12.99 4.01 22.58
CA CYS A 245 -13.50 4.91 23.62
C CYS A 245 -12.75 4.78 24.95
N GLY A 246 -11.88 3.79 25.12
CA GLY A 246 -11.19 3.59 26.39
C GLY A 246 -10.11 2.53 26.38
N THR A 247 -9.65 2.20 27.58
CA THR A 247 -8.67 1.15 27.87
C THR A 247 -9.14 0.34 29.07
N ILE A 248 -8.92 -0.97 29.06
CA ILE A 248 -9.20 -1.90 30.16
C ILE A 248 -7.85 -2.34 30.73
N ASP A 249 -7.58 -2.11 32.00
CA ASP A 249 -6.55 -2.83 32.76
C ASP A 249 -7.10 -4.20 33.08
N ASN A 250 -6.45 -5.26 32.60
CA ASN A 250 -6.93 -6.62 32.79
C ASN A 250 -6.58 -7.19 34.19
N GLY A 251 -5.79 -6.47 35.00
CA GLY A 251 -5.46 -6.85 36.38
C GLY A 251 -4.35 -7.90 36.52
N ASN A 252 -3.51 -8.04 35.50
CA ASN A 252 -2.40 -9.00 35.43
C ASN A 252 -1.15 -8.40 34.76
N GLY A 253 -1.10 -7.07 34.68
CA GLY A 253 -0.05 -6.38 33.95
C GLY A 253 -0.24 -6.32 32.44
N THR A 254 -1.43 -6.62 31.91
CA THR A 254 -1.82 -6.34 30.52
C THR A 254 -2.99 -5.37 30.45
N PHE A 255 -3.14 -4.72 29.29
CA PHE A 255 -4.20 -3.76 29.01
C PHE A 255 -4.87 -4.02 27.65
N SER A 256 -6.17 -3.81 27.52
CA SER A 256 -6.92 -4.01 26.26
C SER A 256 -7.63 -2.73 25.81
N ASP A 257 -7.75 -2.52 24.50
CA ASP A 257 -8.52 -1.39 23.98
C ASP A 257 -10.03 -1.61 24.12
N LYS A 258 -10.75 -0.64 24.70
CA LYS A 258 -12.22 -0.63 24.75
C LYS A 258 -12.78 0.09 23.52
N TYR A 259 -13.70 -0.57 22.83
CA TYR A 259 -14.40 -0.03 21.67
C TYR A 259 -15.86 0.22 22.00
N CYS A 260 -16.37 1.35 21.52
CA CYS A 260 -17.78 1.73 21.58
C CYS A 260 -18.32 1.86 20.15
N SER A 261 -19.63 1.84 20.01
CA SER A 261 -20.33 2.08 18.75
C SER A 261 -21.15 3.36 18.85
N GLU A 262 -21.11 4.17 17.80
CA GLU A 262 -22.03 5.29 17.59
C GLU A 262 -22.72 5.13 16.24
N ASP A 263 -23.98 5.53 16.17
CA ASP A 263 -24.73 5.56 14.92
C ASP A 263 -24.58 6.95 14.30
N VAL A 264 -24.02 7.00 13.09
CA VAL A 264 -23.76 8.23 12.33
C VAL A 264 -24.68 8.26 11.12
N GLU A 265 -25.39 9.36 10.94
CA GLU A 265 -26.18 9.58 9.73
C GLU A 265 -25.26 9.93 8.56
N VAL A 266 -25.28 9.10 7.52
CA VAL A 266 -24.52 9.30 6.29
C VAL A 266 -25.49 9.59 5.16
N CYS A 267 -25.35 10.76 4.53
CA CYS A 267 -26.20 11.20 3.43
C CYS A 267 -25.42 11.23 2.12
N ASN A 268 -26.01 10.65 1.07
CA ASN A 268 -25.47 10.68 -0.29
C ASN A 268 -26.40 11.48 -1.21
N ASP A 269 -25.81 12.23 -2.14
CA ASP A 269 -26.56 12.98 -3.15
C ASP A 269 -27.14 12.01 -4.20
N LYS A 270 -28.42 12.19 -4.52
CA LYS A 270 -29.14 11.39 -5.50
C LYS A 270 -29.40 12.20 -6.77
N TYR A 271 -29.06 11.60 -7.91
CA TYR A 271 -29.25 12.18 -9.23
C TYR A 271 -30.09 11.27 -10.11
N ARG A 272 -30.84 11.88 -11.02
CA ARG A 272 -31.53 11.20 -12.13
C ARG A 272 -30.93 11.68 -13.44
N ASP A 273 -30.67 10.72 -14.32
CA ASP A 273 -30.24 10.99 -15.70
C ASP A 273 -31.45 11.34 -16.56
N GLU A 274 -31.47 12.56 -17.10
CA GLU A 274 -32.51 13.05 -18.02
C GLU A 274 -31.98 13.05 -19.46
N PRO A 275 -32.54 12.24 -20.38
CA PRO A 275 -32.01 12.15 -21.74
C PRO A 275 -32.26 13.43 -22.52
N VAL A 276 -31.19 14.02 -23.06
CA VAL A 276 -31.24 15.16 -23.96
C VAL A 276 -31.15 14.65 -25.40
N TYR A 277 -32.24 14.80 -26.14
CA TYR A 277 -32.31 14.41 -27.55
C TYR A 277 -31.72 15.50 -28.44
N ALA A 278 -31.04 15.07 -29.51
CA ALA A 278 -30.64 15.95 -30.60
C ALA A 278 -30.81 15.23 -31.94
N THR A 279 -30.80 16.01 -33.01
CA THR A 279 -30.80 15.47 -34.37
C THR A 279 -29.44 14.87 -34.68
N LYS A 280 -29.42 13.59 -35.04
CA LYS A 280 -28.22 12.92 -35.56
C LYS A 280 -28.35 12.70 -37.06
N TYR A 281 -27.33 13.09 -37.80
CA TYR A 281 -27.23 12.91 -39.24
C TYR A 281 -26.43 11.65 -39.55
N TYR A 282 -26.93 10.89 -40.52
CA TYR A 282 -26.31 9.71 -41.10
C TYR A 282 -26.06 9.99 -42.56
N TYR A 283 -24.84 9.78 -43.03
CA TYR A 283 -24.45 10.14 -44.39
C TYR A 283 -23.38 9.20 -44.94
N THR A 284 -23.20 9.19 -46.25
CA THR A 284 -22.11 8.52 -46.94
C THR A 284 -21.20 9.57 -47.58
N ILE A 285 -19.89 9.38 -47.52
CA ILE A 285 -18.93 10.21 -48.24
C ILE A 285 -17.90 9.31 -48.93
N ASP A 286 -17.52 9.68 -50.15
CA ASP A 286 -16.46 8.98 -50.86
C ASP A 286 -15.10 9.49 -50.37
N GLU A 287 -14.30 8.58 -49.83
CA GLU A 287 -12.95 8.90 -49.37
C GLU A 287 -12.01 7.70 -49.52
N TRP A 288 -10.74 7.96 -49.28
CA TRP A 288 -9.70 6.95 -49.34
C TRP A 288 -9.58 6.25 -48.00
N ALA A 289 -10.06 5.00 -47.92
CA ALA A 289 -9.89 4.17 -46.75
C ALA A 289 -8.90 3.03 -46.98
N TYR A 290 -8.43 2.44 -45.89
CA TYR A 290 -7.63 1.22 -45.93
C TYR A 290 -8.44 0.07 -46.55
N ASP A 291 -7.83 -0.65 -47.49
CA ASP A 291 -8.41 -1.86 -48.08
C ASP A 291 -7.61 -3.11 -47.68
N HIS A 292 -6.31 -3.14 -47.97
CA HIS A 292 -5.41 -4.23 -47.59
C HIS A 292 -3.95 -3.77 -47.56
N THR A 293 -3.06 -4.65 -47.13
CA THR A 293 -1.60 -4.43 -47.15
C THR A 293 -0.94 -5.43 -48.09
N VAL A 294 -0.07 -4.94 -48.97
CA VAL A 294 0.82 -5.78 -49.77
C VAL A 294 2.20 -5.83 -49.14
N LYS A 295 2.84 -7.01 -49.18
CA LYS A 295 4.08 -7.30 -48.47
C LYS A 295 5.12 -7.88 -49.41
N ALA A 296 6.38 -7.55 -49.19
CA ALA A 296 7.54 -8.20 -49.80
C ALA A 296 8.60 -8.43 -48.72
N GLU A 297 9.31 -9.54 -48.84
CA GLU A 297 10.39 -9.91 -47.92
C GLU A 297 11.48 -10.66 -48.68
N GLY A 298 12.68 -10.65 -48.13
CA GLY A 298 13.84 -11.33 -48.69
C GLY A 298 14.94 -11.54 -47.66
N GLU A 299 15.80 -12.53 -47.93
CA GLU A 299 17.03 -12.83 -47.17
C GLU A 299 18.29 -12.34 -47.90
N ASP A 300 18.10 -11.46 -48.88
CA ASP A 300 19.17 -10.83 -49.65
C ASP A 300 19.43 -9.38 -49.17
N HIS A 301 20.42 -8.76 -49.81
CA HIS A 301 20.76 -7.36 -49.58
C HIS A 301 20.13 -6.42 -50.63
N VAL A 302 19.02 -6.84 -51.25
CA VAL A 302 18.34 -6.12 -52.34
C VAL A 302 16.87 -5.89 -51.98
N ALA A 303 16.62 -4.91 -51.12
CA ALA A 303 15.27 -4.61 -50.67
C ALA A 303 14.40 -3.98 -51.78
N SER A 304 13.27 -4.62 -52.10
CA SER A 304 12.30 -4.13 -53.08
C SER A 304 10.96 -3.78 -52.43
N TRP A 305 10.23 -2.81 -52.99
CA TRP A 305 8.87 -2.51 -52.53
C TRP A 305 7.87 -3.42 -53.25
N PRO A 306 6.90 -4.02 -52.54
CA PRO A 306 5.82 -4.76 -53.19
C PRO A 306 5.02 -3.83 -54.11
N MET A 307 4.59 -4.34 -55.26
CA MET A 307 3.78 -3.60 -56.22
C MET A 307 2.36 -4.16 -56.29
N GLU A 308 1.37 -3.28 -56.18
CA GLU A 308 -0.04 -3.63 -56.44
C GLU A 308 -0.41 -3.16 -57.86
N LYS A 309 -0.66 -4.11 -58.76
CA LYS A 309 -0.97 -3.82 -60.17
C LYS A 309 -2.22 -2.94 -60.32
N ARG A 310 -3.20 -3.10 -59.42
CA ARG A 310 -4.45 -2.31 -59.46
C ARG A 310 -4.23 -0.81 -59.25
N VAL A 311 -3.21 -0.41 -58.49
CA VAL A 311 -2.87 1.01 -58.31
C VAL A 311 -2.47 1.64 -59.64
N ASN A 312 -1.63 0.95 -60.43
CA ASN A 312 -1.20 1.46 -61.74
C ASN A 312 -2.32 1.35 -62.79
N SER A 313 -3.11 0.29 -62.75
CA SER A 313 -4.20 0.08 -63.72
C SER A 313 -5.38 1.02 -63.49
N ASN A 314 -5.63 1.46 -62.24
CA ASN A 314 -6.74 2.34 -61.93
C ASN A 314 -6.44 3.24 -60.70
N PRO A 315 -5.64 4.30 -60.89
CA PRO A 315 -5.21 5.20 -59.81
C PRO A 315 -6.35 6.06 -59.24
N SER A 316 -7.50 6.14 -59.93
CA SER A 316 -8.69 6.84 -59.44
C SER A 316 -9.47 6.05 -58.38
N ILE A 317 -9.25 4.74 -58.29
CA ILE A 317 -9.91 3.86 -57.31
C ILE A 317 -8.91 3.31 -56.29
N TRP A 318 -7.65 3.11 -56.68
CA TRP A 318 -6.62 2.48 -55.85
C TRP A 318 -5.41 3.38 -55.74
N ARG A 319 -4.89 3.57 -54.52
CA ARG A 319 -3.63 4.29 -54.31
C ARG A 319 -2.79 3.64 -53.23
N GLU A 320 -1.50 3.92 -53.27
CA GLU A 320 -0.60 3.60 -52.17
C GLU A 320 -0.80 4.60 -51.03
N GLY A 321 -0.96 4.05 -49.83
CA GLY A 321 -0.89 4.77 -48.57
C GLY A 321 0.51 4.71 -47.97
N PRO A 322 0.61 4.76 -46.62
CA PRO A 322 1.89 4.67 -45.93
C PRO A 322 2.68 3.40 -46.27
N ARG A 323 4.00 3.58 -46.40
CA ARG A 323 4.97 2.50 -46.60
C ARG A 323 5.74 2.28 -45.31
N GLU A 324 5.94 1.02 -44.93
CA GLU A 324 6.70 0.63 -43.73
C GLU A 324 7.77 -0.39 -44.13
N GLY A 325 8.99 -0.24 -43.61
CA GLY A 325 10.12 -1.12 -43.93
C GLY A 325 10.93 -1.44 -42.68
N ARG A 326 11.20 -2.73 -42.49
CA ARG A 326 12.04 -3.25 -41.40
C ARG A 326 13.21 -4.02 -42.00
N TYR A 327 14.40 -3.75 -41.48
CA TYR A 327 15.64 -4.28 -42.02
C TYR A 327 16.44 -4.94 -40.92
N TYR A 328 17.02 -6.08 -41.22
CA TYR A 328 17.70 -6.90 -40.23
C TYR A 328 19.10 -7.27 -40.70
N LEU A 329 20.06 -7.19 -39.78
CA LEU A 329 21.39 -7.75 -39.94
C LEU A 329 21.46 -9.08 -39.21
N HIS A 330 21.99 -10.09 -39.87
CA HIS A 330 22.23 -11.40 -39.26
C HIS A 330 23.70 -11.52 -38.91
N PHE A 331 24.01 -11.94 -37.70
CA PHE A 331 25.38 -12.11 -37.23
C PHE A 331 25.46 -13.30 -36.30
N LYS A 332 26.65 -13.89 -36.16
CA LYS A 332 26.89 -14.97 -35.21
C LYS A 332 27.40 -14.39 -33.90
N THR A 333 26.84 -14.85 -32.78
CA THR A 333 27.39 -14.55 -31.46
C THR A 333 28.70 -15.32 -31.24
N LEU A 334 29.44 -14.97 -30.18
CA LEU A 334 30.66 -15.70 -29.77
C LEU A 334 30.40 -17.20 -29.52
N GLU A 335 29.15 -17.57 -29.21
CA GLU A 335 28.70 -18.95 -29.00
C GLU A 335 28.28 -19.65 -30.33
N GLY A 336 28.44 -18.99 -31.48
CA GLY A 336 28.12 -19.52 -32.80
C GLY A 336 26.64 -19.47 -33.18
N LYS A 337 25.76 -18.97 -32.30
CA LYS A 337 24.32 -18.84 -32.57
C LYS A 337 24.06 -17.68 -33.52
N LEU A 338 23.25 -17.92 -34.56
CA LEU A 338 22.77 -16.87 -35.45
C LEU A 338 21.77 -15.98 -34.70
N HIS A 339 22.02 -14.68 -34.72
CA HIS A 339 21.13 -13.66 -34.19
C HIS A 339 20.74 -12.70 -35.30
N ARG A 340 19.53 -12.15 -35.22
CA ARG A 340 19.03 -11.10 -36.12
C ARG A 340 18.66 -9.89 -35.28
N ASP A 341 19.04 -8.70 -35.72
CA ASP A 341 18.64 -7.47 -35.07
C ASP A 341 18.13 -6.44 -36.08
N GLU A 342 17.13 -5.66 -35.67
CA GLU A 342 16.51 -4.64 -36.50
C GLU A 342 17.38 -3.37 -36.52
N VAL A 343 17.70 -2.87 -37.70
CA VAL A 343 18.52 -1.67 -37.88
C VAL A 343 17.82 -0.65 -38.80
N PRO A 344 18.12 0.65 -38.66
CA PRO A 344 17.65 1.65 -39.62
C PRO A 344 18.12 1.35 -41.04
N GLU A 345 17.28 1.65 -42.04
CA GLU A 345 17.57 1.42 -43.47
C GLU A 345 18.93 1.98 -43.90
N GLY A 346 19.26 3.19 -43.45
CA GLY A 346 20.54 3.84 -43.77
C GLY A 346 21.76 3.06 -43.26
N ARG A 347 21.64 2.35 -42.12
CA ARG A 347 22.69 1.47 -41.59
C ARG A 347 22.74 0.16 -42.37
N TRP A 348 21.57 -0.42 -42.69
CA TRP A 348 21.46 -1.65 -43.46
C TRP A 348 22.09 -1.50 -44.87
N ASN A 349 21.79 -0.41 -45.59
CA ASN A 349 22.33 -0.15 -46.93
C ASN A 349 23.85 0.03 -46.97
N LYS A 350 24.46 0.55 -45.89
CA LYS A 350 25.91 0.79 -45.81
C LYS A 350 26.70 -0.43 -45.35
N THR A 351 26.03 -1.45 -44.85
CA THR A 351 26.66 -2.63 -44.27
C THR A 351 26.80 -3.71 -45.34
N THR A 352 27.99 -4.26 -45.52
CA THR A 352 28.24 -5.37 -46.45
C THR A 352 28.48 -6.68 -45.69
N LEU A 353 28.42 -7.81 -46.39
CA LEU A 353 28.83 -9.10 -45.82
C LEU A 353 30.24 -9.00 -45.24
N GLU A 354 30.47 -9.72 -44.14
CA GLU A 354 31.74 -9.75 -43.40
C GLU A 354 32.16 -8.40 -42.77
N ASN A 355 31.36 -7.34 -42.89
CA ASN A 355 31.59 -6.13 -42.11
C ASN A 355 31.48 -6.44 -40.62
N THR A 356 32.33 -5.77 -39.85
CA THR A 356 32.24 -5.76 -38.40
C THR A 356 31.27 -4.66 -37.98
N VAL A 357 30.25 -5.04 -37.23
CA VAL A 357 29.30 -4.12 -36.60
C VAL A 357 29.47 -4.19 -35.09
N ILE A 358 29.50 -3.04 -34.44
CA ILE A 358 29.49 -2.96 -32.99
C ILE A 358 28.08 -3.32 -32.53
N GLY A 359 27.97 -4.20 -31.56
CA GLY A 359 26.74 -4.49 -30.84
C GLY A 359 26.97 -4.54 -29.35
N PHE A 360 25.88 -4.59 -28.59
CA PHE A 360 25.92 -4.55 -27.14
C PHE A 360 25.45 -5.89 -26.56
N VAL A 361 26.21 -6.41 -25.61
CA VAL A 361 25.80 -7.56 -24.79
C VAL A 361 25.76 -7.16 -23.32
N HIS A 362 24.97 -7.86 -22.52
CA HIS A 362 25.04 -7.70 -21.08
C HIS A 362 26.40 -8.24 -20.57
N PRO A 363 27.20 -7.46 -19.81
CA PRO A 363 28.53 -7.91 -19.39
C PRO A 363 28.53 -9.15 -18.51
N TRP A 364 27.52 -9.32 -17.65
CA TRP A 364 27.40 -10.48 -16.75
C TRP A 364 26.54 -11.63 -17.27
N PHE A 365 25.44 -11.35 -17.99
CA PHE A 365 24.51 -12.38 -18.46
C PHE A 365 24.71 -12.78 -19.93
N GLY A 366 25.56 -12.08 -20.68
CA GLY A 366 25.94 -12.44 -22.06
C GLY A 366 24.85 -12.28 -23.13
N TYR A 367 23.59 -12.02 -22.77
CA TYR A 367 22.51 -11.85 -23.75
C TYR A 367 22.66 -10.55 -24.55
N PHE A 368 22.23 -10.62 -25.81
CA PHE A 368 22.30 -9.54 -26.78
C PHE A 368 21.31 -8.40 -26.46
N LYS A 369 21.73 -7.15 -26.64
CA LYS A 369 20.98 -5.92 -26.28
C LYS A 369 20.73 -4.96 -27.44
N GLY A 370 21.18 -5.27 -28.65
CA GLY A 370 21.04 -4.42 -29.84
C GLY A 370 22.37 -4.10 -30.51
N LEU A 371 22.31 -3.79 -31.80
CA LEU A 371 23.41 -3.28 -32.64
C LEU A 371 23.56 -1.76 -32.54
#